data_AF-A0AAN8VD45-F1
#
_entry.id   AF-A0AAN8VD45-F1
#
_cell.length_a   1.000
_cell.length_b   1.000
_cell.length_c   1.000
_cell.angle_alpha   90.00
_cell.angle_beta   90.00
_cell.angle_gamma   90.00
#
_symmetry.space_group_name_H-M   'P 1'
#
loop_
_entity.id
_entity.type
_entity.pdbx_description
1 polymer ?
#
loop_
_entity_poly.entity_id
_entity_poly.type
_entity_poly.pdbx_seq_one_letter_code
_entity_poly.pdbx_strand_id
1 'polypeptide(L)' 'AYIVYMGDKPKGDIDLPSIHLSMLEGVMGSNASRHPLYSYKRSFNGFAVKLTEKEAQTLSDM' A
#
# COMPACT_ATOMS: atom_id res chain seq x y z
N ALA A 1 -12.53 3.53 -1.59
CA ALA A 1 -11.18 3.26 -2.15
C ALA A 1 -10.26 4.29 -1.52
N TYR A 2 -9.09 3.85 -1.06
CA TYR A 2 -8.18 4.66 -0.27
C TYR A 2 -6.83 4.78 -0.98
N ILE A 3 -6.14 5.90 -0.76
CA ILE A 3 -4.74 6.08 -1.14
C ILE A 3 -3.93 6.11 0.14
N VAL A 4 -3.00 5.17 0.27
CA VAL A 4 -1.99 5.17 1.34
C VAL A 4 -0.83 6.02 0.85
N TYR A 5 -0.62 7.16 1.51
CA TYR A 5 0.50 8.05 1.23
C TYR A 5 1.66 7.72 2.17
N MET A 6 2.79 7.31 1.61
CA MET A 6 3.97 6.85 2.34
C MET A 6 5.14 7.84 2.24
N GLY A 7 4.87 9.10 1.89
CA GLY A 7 5.86 10.15 1.76
C GLY A 7 6.53 10.21 0.38
N ASP A 8 7.74 10.77 0.37
CA ASP A 8 8.52 10.95 -0.85
C ASP A 8 8.98 9.61 -1.45
N LYS A 9 9.21 9.61 -2.76
CA LYS A 9 9.79 8.45 -3.45
C LYS A 9 11.17 8.14 -2.83
N PRO A 10 11.43 6.90 -2.37
CA PRO A 10 12.76 6.53 -1.89
C PRO A 10 13.81 6.67 -2.98
N LYS A 11 15.05 6.97 -2.57
CA LYS A 11 16.20 7.01 -3.47
C LYS A 11 16.71 5.60 -3.73
N GLY A 12 17.05 5.30 -4.99
CA GLY A 12 17.57 4.01 -5.42
C GLY A 12 16.54 3.10 -6.08
N ASP A 13 17.00 1.95 -6.56
CA ASP A 13 16.17 0.91 -7.18
C ASP A 13 15.57 0.00 -6.10
N ILE A 14 14.47 0.48 -5.51
CA ILE A 14 13.67 -0.28 -4.55
C ILE A 14 12.45 -0.84 -5.26
N ASP A 15 12.15 -2.11 -5.01
CA ASP A 15 10.92 -2.76 -5.48
C ASP A 15 9.71 -2.34 -4.63
N LEU A 16 9.28 -1.09 -4.83
CA LEU A 16 8.12 -0.50 -4.15
C LEU A 16 6.84 -1.33 -4.28
N PRO A 17 6.48 -1.89 -5.46
CA PRO A 17 5.32 -2.76 -5.58
C PRO A 17 5.31 -3.95 -4.60
N SER A 18 6.45 -4.63 -4.43
CA SER A 18 6.54 -5.75 -3.48
C SER A 18 6.39 -5.28 -2.04
N ILE A 19 6.98 -4.13 -1.68
CA ILE A 19 6.80 -3.52 -0.34
C ILE A 19 5.33 -3.16 -0.09
N HIS A 20 4.68 -2.52 -1.06
CA HIS A 20 3.26 -2.17 -0.97
C HIS A 20 2.38 -3.41 -0.79
N LEU A 21 2.69 -4.50 -1.50
CA LEU A 21 1.96 -5.76 -1.38
C LEU A 21 2.17 -6.38 0.02
N SER A 22 3.40 -6.44 0.53
CA SER A 22 3.68 -6.97 1.87
C SER A 22 2.99 -6.16 2.98
N MET A 23 2.91 -4.83 2.84
CA MET A 23 2.12 -4.01 3.78
C MET A 23 0.63 -4.34 3.71
N LEU A 24 0.09 -4.51 2.51
CA LEU A 24 -1.31 -4.90 2.33
C LEU A 24 -1.59 -6.30 2.91
N GLU A 25 -0.68 -7.25 2.74
CA GLU A 25 -0.73 -8.59 3.34
C GLU A 25 -0.73 -8.54 4.87
N GLY A 26 0.01 -7.60 5.48
CA GLY A 26 0.00 -7.40 6.92
C GLY A 26 -1.38 -7.04 7.50
N VAL A 27 -2.23 -6.39 6.70
CA VAL A 27 -3.57 -5.93 7.15
C VAL A 27 -4.70 -6.83 6.66
N MET A 28 -4.62 -7.31 5.42
CA MET A 28 -5.66 -8.12 4.78
C MET A 28 -5.35 -9.62 4.79
N GLY A 29 -4.15 -10.03 5.20
CA GLY A 29 -3.69 -11.41 5.12
C GLY A 29 -3.74 -11.94 3.68
N SER A 30 -4.18 -13.19 3.53
CA SER A 30 -4.30 -13.85 2.23
C SER A 30 -5.28 -13.17 1.26
N ASN A 31 -6.18 -12.32 1.75
CA ASN A 31 -7.09 -11.56 0.89
C ASN A 31 -6.41 -10.44 0.11
N ALA A 32 -5.22 -9.97 0.52
CA ALA A 32 -4.50 -8.88 -0.17
C ALA A 32 -4.32 -9.15 -1.67
N SER A 33 -3.94 -10.39 -2.02
CA SER A 33 -3.72 -10.84 -3.42
C SER A 33 -4.98 -10.78 -4.30
N ARG A 34 -6.18 -10.74 -3.70
CA ARG A 34 -7.46 -10.67 -4.41
C ARG A 34 -7.89 -9.24 -4.72
N HIS A 35 -7.23 -8.25 -4.11
CA HIS A 35 -7.58 -6.85 -4.27
C HIS A 35 -6.66 -6.19 -5.31
N PRO A 36 -7.22 -5.45 -6.28
CA PRO A 36 -6.39 -4.69 -7.22
C PRO A 36 -5.68 -3.56 -6.47
N LEU A 37 -4.34 -3.61 -6.50
CA LEU A 37 -3.44 -2.62 -5.90
C LEU A 37 -2.72 -1.84 -7.00
N TYR A 38 -2.81 -0.52 -6.95
CA TYR A 38 -2.07 0.37 -7.84
C TYR A 38 -0.94 1.06 -7.08
N SER A 39 0.30 0.81 -7.48
CA SER A 39 1.48 1.38 -6.83
C SER A 39 1.94 2.69 -7.47
N TYR A 40 1.96 3.77 -6.68
CA TYR A 40 2.61 5.03 -7.02
C TYR A 40 4.11 4.91 -6.68
N LYS A 41 4.96 5.02 -7.71
CA LYS A 41 6.42 4.86 -7.57
C LYS A 41 7.25 5.94 -8.27
N ARG A 42 6.57 6.92 -8.91
CA ARG A 42 7.22 7.96 -9.73
C ARG A 42 7.41 9.26 -8.96
N SER A 43 6.31 9.86 -8.50
CA SER A 43 6.32 11.20 -7.91
C SER A 43 6.35 11.16 -6.38
N PHE A 44 5.74 10.14 -5.79
CA PHE A 44 5.70 9.90 -4.35
C PHE A 44 5.61 8.39 -4.11
N ASN A 45 5.81 7.99 -2.86
CA ASN A 45 5.67 6.63 -2.40
C ASN A 45 4.25 6.38 -1.89
N GLY A 46 3.59 5.33 -2.37
CA GLY A 46 2.26 4.98 -1.89
C GLY A 46 1.51 4.09 -2.84
N PHE A 47 0.28 3.74 -2.47
CA PHE A 47 -0.56 2.87 -3.30
C PHE A 47 -2.05 3.15 -3.10
N ALA A 48 -2.85 2.86 -4.12
CA ALA A 48 -4.30 2.89 -4.07
C ALA A 48 -4.86 1.46 -4.02
N VAL A 49 -5.81 1.24 -3.11
CA VAL A 49 -6.47 -0.06 -2.92
C VAL A 49 -7.88 0.11 -2.34
N LYS A 50 -8.74 -0.86 -2.57
CA LYS A 50 -10.05 -0.93 -1.92
C LYS A 50 -9.91 -1.55 -0.53
N LEU A 51 -10.12 -0.72 0.48
CA LEU A 51 -10.14 -1.10 1.89
C LEU A 51 -11.51 -0.80 2.48
N THR A 52 -11.82 -1.49 3.56
CA THR A 52 -12.83 -1.09 4.55
C THR A 52 -12.27 0.03 5.45
N GLU A 53 -13.14 0.74 6.18
CA GLU A 53 -12.71 1.75 7.15
C GLU A 53 -11.80 1.15 8.23
N LYS A 54 -12.09 -0.07 8.69
CA LYS A 54 -11.27 -0.76 9.69
C LYS A 54 -9.86 -1.06 9.18
N GLU A 55 -9.73 -1.57 7.96
CA GLU A 55 -8.42 -1.83 7.34
C GLU A 55 -7.65 -0.54 7.07
N ALA A 56 -8.34 0.53 6.65
CA ALA A 56 -7.73 1.83 6.47
C ALA A 56 -7.22 2.42 7.78
N GLN A 57 -7.99 2.28 8.88
CA GLN A 57 -7.55 2.70 10.21
C GLN A 57 -6.33 1.91 10.66
N THR A 58 -6.34 0.58 10.51
CA THR A 58 -5.16 -0.25 10.83
C THR A 58 -3.92 0.20 10.07
N LEU A 59 -4.04 0.50 8.76
CA LEU A 59 -2.92 1.01 7.97
C LEU A 59 -2.46 2.41 8.39
N SER A 60 -3.36 3.25 8.91
CA SER A 60 -3.01 4.58 9.41
C SER A 60 -2.32 4.54 10.77
N ASP A 61 -2.50 3.46 11.53
CA ASP A 61 -1.92 3.29 12.87
C ASP A 61 -0.57 2.56 12.85
N MET A 62 -0.10 2.11 11.68
CA MET A 62 1.22 1.49 11.44
C MET A 62 2.32 2.54 11.23
#